data_AF-A0A2N5T0A9-F1
#
_entry.id   AF-A0A2N5T0A9-F1
#
_cell.length_a   1.000
_cell.length_b   1.000
_cell.length_c   1.000
_cell.angle_alpha   90.00
_cell.angle_beta   90.00
_cell.angle_gamma   90.00
#
_symmetry.space_group_name_H-M   'P 1'
#
loop_
_entity.id
_entity.type
_entity.pdbx_description
1 polymer ?
#
loop_
_entity_poly.entity_id
_entity_poly.type
_entity_poly.pdbx_seq_one_letter_code
_entity_poly.pdbx_strand_id
1 'polypeptide(L)'
;MNSENYQIPKLTADNYFDWIVKMKSVLKSKELYQLVLGKEPTKVRGEDGKIIEINQSLCLNKAHALIITRVHSSIYGRVCKDGAEDCPIKLWKNILEFGASKKEANVFKVWY
;
A
#
# COMPACT_ATOMS: atom_id res chain seq x y z
N MET A 1 11.71 19.09 14.73
CA MET A 1 11.65 17.96 13.77
C MET A 1 10.53 17.04 14.20
N ASN A 2 9.32 17.25 13.68
CA ASN A 2 8.19 16.38 14.03
C ASN A 2 8.33 15.09 13.22
N SER A 3 8.87 14.05 13.85
CA SER A 3 8.65 12.68 13.40
C SER A 3 7.14 12.46 13.43
N GLU A 4 6.47 12.70 12.30
CA GLU A 4 5.15 12.15 12.03
C GLU A 4 5.32 10.62 12.05
N ASN A 5 5.33 10.10 13.28
CA ASN A 5 5.24 8.69 13.59
C ASN A 5 3.83 8.30 13.18
N TYR A 6 3.63 8.09 11.89
CA TYR A 6 2.55 7.25 11.40
C TYR A 6 2.81 5.88 12.02
N GLN A 7 2.31 5.66 13.24
CA GLN A 7 2.26 4.38 13.90
C GLN A 7 1.23 3.54 13.15
N ILE A 8 1.61 3.11 11.95
CA ILE A 8 0.81 2.19 11.17
C ILE A 8 0.93 0.85 11.89
N PRO A 9 -0.16 0.29 12.43
CA PRO A 9 -0.12 -1.04 13.03
C PRO A 9 0.30 -2.08 11.99
N LYS A 10 0.73 -3.26 12.42
CA LYS A 10 0.91 -4.35 11.45
C LYS A 10 -0.45 -4.76 10.88
N LEU A 11 -0.52 -4.96 9.56
CA LEU A 11 -1.70 -5.41 8.86
C LEU A 11 -2.03 -6.84 9.29
N THR A 12 -3.23 -7.05 9.79
CA THR A 12 -3.75 -8.35 10.22
C THR A 12 -5.09 -8.62 9.55
N ALA A 13 -5.71 -9.76 9.89
CA ALA A 13 -7.05 -10.06 9.47
C ALA A 13 -8.07 -9.04 10.03
N ASP A 14 -7.88 -8.64 11.28
CA ASP A 14 -8.91 -7.92 12.04
C ASP A 14 -8.87 -6.40 11.80
N ASN A 15 -7.69 -5.84 11.53
CA ASN A 15 -7.51 -4.39 11.39
C ASN A 15 -7.45 -3.88 9.95
N TYR A 16 -7.81 -4.70 8.96
CA TYR A 16 -7.61 -4.37 7.54
C TYR A 16 -8.20 -3.02 7.12
N PHE A 17 -9.44 -2.70 7.53
CA PHE A 17 -10.10 -1.46 7.12
C PHE A 17 -9.43 -0.20 7.70
N ASP A 18 -9.06 -0.24 8.97
CA ASP A 18 -8.32 0.87 9.59
C ASP A 18 -6.91 0.99 8.97
N TRP A 19 -6.24 -0.13 8.77
CA TRP A 19 -4.91 -0.18 8.19
C TRP A 19 -4.88 0.36 6.76
N ILE A 20 -5.82 -0.03 5.90
CA ILE A 20 -5.81 0.39 4.49
C ILE A 20 -6.07 1.90 4.37
N VAL A 21 -6.89 2.49 5.24
CA VAL A 21 -7.12 3.94 5.27
C VAL A 21 -5.85 4.68 5.68
N LYS A 22 -5.19 4.22 6.76
CA LYS A 22 -3.94 4.82 7.26
C LYS A 22 -2.80 4.68 6.25
N MET A 23 -2.58 3.48 5.71
CA MET A 23 -1.51 3.24 4.74
C MET A 23 -1.75 4.02 3.44
N LYS A 24 -2.99 4.11 2.95
CA LYS A 24 -3.32 4.97 1.80
C LYS A 24 -2.99 6.44 2.07
N SER A 25 -3.29 6.96 3.25
CA SER A 25 -2.95 8.32 3.64
C SER A 25 -1.43 8.56 3.61
N VAL A 26 -0.65 7.64 4.17
CA VAL A 26 0.83 7.72 4.18
C VAL A 26 1.44 7.62 2.78
N LEU A 27 0.91 6.73 1.94
CA LEU A 27 1.37 6.62 0.56
C LEU A 27 1.01 7.88 -0.25
N LYS A 28 -0.13 8.51 0.03
CA LYS A 28 -0.51 9.78 -0.63
C LYS A 28 0.35 10.95 -0.17
N SER A 29 0.63 11.08 1.13
CA SER A 29 1.47 12.17 1.65
C SER A 29 2.92 12.08 1.15
N LYS A 30 3.37 10.87 0.76
CA LYS A 30 4.67 10.63 0.14
C LYS A 30 4.63 10.56 -1.39
N GLU A 31 3.49 10.85 -2.02
CA GLU A 31 3.27 10.77 -3.47
C GLU A 31 3.53 9.37 -4.09
N LEU A 32 3.58 8.32 -3.26
CA LEU A 32 3.81 6.95 -3.67
C LEU A 32 2.54 6.22 -4.11
N TYR A 33 1.36 6.73 -3.73
CA TYR A 33 0.10 6.03 -3.93
C TYR A 33 -0.24 5.78 -5.40
N GLN A 34 0.02 6.73 -6.30
CA GLN A 34 -0.24 6.52 -7.74
C GLN A 34 0.68 5.44 -8.33
N LEU A 35 1.92 5.39 -7.86
CA LEU A 35 2.93 4.44 -8.33
C LEU A 35 2.57 3.00 -7.94
N VAL A 36 2.12 2.75 -6.70
CA VAL A 36 1.70 1.40 -6.28
C VAL A 36 0.38 0.95 -6.93
N LEU A 37 -0.38 1.87 -7.52
CA LEU A 37 -1.52 1.54 -8.37
C LEU A 37 -1.11 1.18 -9.80
N GLY A 38 0.19 1.22 -10.13
CA GLY A 38 0.70 1.02 -11.48
C GLY A 38 0.37 2.17 -12.43
N LYS A 39 0.00 3.35 -11.90
CA LYS A 39 -0.19 4.54 -12.71
C LYS A 39 1.17 5.21 -12.88
N GLU A 40 1.57 5.46 -14.12
CA GLU A 40 2.79 6.22 -14.41
C GLU A 40 2.69 7.61 -13.77
N PRO A 41 3.77 8.11 -13.16
CA PRO A 41 3.80 9.46 -12.65
C PRO A 41 3.62 10.41 -13.84
N THR A 42 2.48 11.10 -13.85
CA THR A 42 2.19 12.11 -14.87
C THR A 42 3.09 13.30 -14.58
N LYS A 43 4.30 13.30 -15.15
CA LYS A 43 5.30 14.39 -15.18
C LYS A 43 5.02 15.46 -14.11
N VAL A 44 5.58 15.27 -12.92
CA VAL A 44 5.34 16.22 -11.83
C VAL A 44 6.05 17.52 -12.19
N ARG A 45 5.26 18.55 -12.47
CA ARG A 45 5.76 19.90 -12.71
C ARG A 45 6.25 20.41 -11.37
N GLY A 46 7.56 20.48 -11.19
CA GLY A 46 8.17 21.08 -10.02
C GLY A 46 7.72 22.54 -9.88
N GLU A 47 7.87 23.11 -8.68
CA GLU A 47 7.51 24.51 -8.39
C GLU A 47 8.22 25.50 -9.33
N ASP A 48 9.39 25.13 -9.88
CA ASP A 48 10.16 25.87 -10.89
C ASP A 48 9.66 25.67 -12.34
N GLY A 49 8.57 24.94 -12.55
CA GLY A 49 8.05 24.60 -13.87
C GLY A 49 8.82 23.48 -14.59
N LYS A 50 9.92 22.98 -14.02
CA LYS A 50 10.71 21.85 -14.56
C LYS A 50 9.98 20.53 -14.37
N ILE A 51 10.01 19.69 -15.40
CA ILE A 51 9.57 18.30 -15.29
C ILE A 51 10.63 17.58 -14.46
N ILE A 52 10.29 17.19 -13.23
CA ILE A 52 11.16 16.35 -12.42
C ILE A 52 10.93 14.92 -12.89
N GLU A 53 11.94 14.31 -13.49
CA GLU A 53 11.94 12.87 -13.76
C GLU A 53 12.02 12.15 -12.41
N ILE A 54 10.86 11.72 -11.91
CA ILE A 54 10.81 10.95 -10.67
C ILE A 54 11.45 9.60 -10.96
N ASN A 55 12.50 9.28 -10.23
CA ASN A 55 13.09 7.94 -10.26
C ASN A 55 12.06 6.93 -9.72
N GLN A 56 11.27 6.38 -10.64
CA GLN A 56 10.11 5.55 -10.34
C GLN A 56 10.50 4.28 -9.61
N SER A 57 11.64 3.67 -9.96
CA SER A 57 12.14 2.47 -9.29
C SER A 57 12.51 2.74 -7.83
N LEU A 58 13.16 3.87 -7.55
CA LEU A 58 13.46 4.28 -6.18
C LEU A 58 12.18 4.52 -5.36
N CYS A 59 11.18 5.17 -5.94
CA CYS A 59 9.90 5.42 -5.27
C CYS A 59 9.11 4.12 -5.04
N LEU A 60 9.11 3.19 -6.00
CA LEU A 60 8.52 1.87 -5.84
C LEU A 60 9.22 1.08 -4.73
N ASN A 61 10.55 1.10 -4.66
CA ASN A 61 11.31 0.44 -3.59
C ASN A 61 10.98 1.04 -2.20
N LYS A 62 10.83 2.37 -2.11
CA LYS A 62 10.40 3.04 -0.87
C LYS A 62 8.98 2.62 -0.47
N ALA A 63 8.06 2.56 -1.42
CA ALA A 63 6.68 2.13 -1.17
C ALA A 63 6.65 0.66 -0.72
N HIS A 64 7.44 -0.18 -1.38
CA HIS A 64 7.60 -1.59 -1.05
C HIS A 64 8.04 -1.76 0.40
N ALA A 65 9.16 -1.14 0.78
CA ALA A 65 9.70 -1.19 2.15
C ALA A 65 8.67 -0.73 3.20
N LEU A 66 7.92 0.34 2.92
CA LEU A 66 6.89 0.86 3.82
C LEU A 66 5.73 -0.13 4.01
N ILE A 67 5.29 -0.78 2.94
CA ILE A 67 4.17 -1.71 2.97
C ILE A 67 4.59 -3.01 3.65
N ILE A 68 5.67 -3.65 3.16
CA ILE A 68 6.06 -5.00 3.56
C ILE A 68 6.47 -5.09 5.04
N THR A 69 7.16 -4.06 5.56
CA THR A 69 7.54 -3.99 6.99
C THR A 69 6.32 -3.90 7.92
N ARG A 70 5.16 -3.53 7.38
CA ARG A 70 3.89 -3.42 8.10
C ARG A 70 2.96 -4.59 7.82
N VAL A 71 3.39 -5.64 7.12
CA VAL A 71 2.60 -6.86 6.96
C VAL A 71 2.87 -7.80 8.15
N HIS A 72 1.81 -8.30 8.81
CA HIS A 72 1.96 -9.31 9.85
C HIS A 72 2.25 -10.68 9.25
N SER A 73 3.07 -11.50 9.94
CA SER A 73 3.45 -12.84 9.48
C SER A 73 2.25 -13.74 9.22
N SER A 74 1.16 -13.61 9.99
CA SER A 74 -0.07 -14.40 9.82
C SER A 74 -0.77 -14.23 8.47
N ILE A 75 -0.53 -13.13 7.77
CA ILE A 75 -1.11 -12.88 6.45
C ILE A 75 -0.06 -12.75 5.34
N TYR A 76 1.23 -12.77 5.69
CA TYR A 76 2.35 -12.56 4.78
C TYR A 76 2.27 -13.48 3.56
N GLY A 77 2.13 -14.79 3.78
CA GLY A 77 2.03 -15.76 2.68
C GLY A 77 0.83 -15.53 1.75
N ARG A 78 -0.24 -14.90 2.23
CA ARG A 78 -1.42 -14.57 1.39
C ARG A 78 -1.20 -13.33 0.55
N VAL A 79 -0.52 -12.31 1.09
CA VAL A 79 -0.34 -11.03 0.40
C VAL A 79 0.96 -10.98 -0.43
N CYS A 80 1.98 -11.75 -0.06
CA CYS A 80 3.26 -11.83 -0.76
C CYS A 80 3.34 -12.97 -1.79
N LYS A 81 2.22 -13.65 -2.09
CA LYS A 81 2.15 -14.72 -3.09
C LYS A 81 2.51 -14.24 -4.50
N ASP A 82 2.85 -15.20 -5.36
CA ASP A 82 3.10 -14.97 -6.79
C ASP A 82 4.24 -13.95 -7.07
N GLY A 83 5.25 -13.84 -6.20
CA GLY A 83 6.34 -12.87 -6.37
C GLY A 83 5.96 -11.42 -6.03
N ALA A 84 4.90 -11.23 -5.24
CA ALA A 84 4.55 -9.91 -4.70
C ALA A 84 5.56 -9.39 -3.67
N GLU A 85 6.44 -10.25 -3.15
CA GLU A 85 7.56 -9.88 -2.27
C GLU A 85 8.58 -8.93 -2.92
N ASP A 86 8.71 -8.93 -4.25
CA ASP A 86 9.63 -8.03 -4.96
C ASP A 86 8.90 -6.96 -5.78
N CYS A 87 7.57 -7.00 -5.80
CA CYS A 87 6.76 -6.13 -6.64
C CYS A 87 5.72 -5.36 -5.81
N PRO A 88 5.98 -4.07 -5.46
CA PRO A 88 5.06 -3.26 -4.65
C PRO A 88 3.66 -3.11 -5.26
N ILE A 89 3.56 -3.08 -6.59
CA ILE A 89 2.27 -3.00 -7.31
C ILE A 89 1.46 -4.28 -7.06
N LYS A 90 2.11 -5.44 -7.19
CA LYS A 90 1.49 -6.75 -6.96
C LYS A 90 1.14 -6.96 -5.49
N LEU A 91 2.03 -6.56 -4.57
CA LEU A 91 1.78 -6.56 -3.14
C LEU A 91 0.54 -5.72 -2.79
N TRP A 92 0.47 -4.50 -3.31
CA TRP A 92 -0.67 -3.62 -3.08
C TRP A 92 -1.97 -4.21 -3.62
N LYS A 93 -1.95 -4.79 -4.82
CA LYS A 93 -3.10 -5.47 -5.42
C LYS A 93 -3.57 -6.65 -4.55
N ASN A 94 -2.66 -7.52 -4.13
CA ASN A 94 -2.99 -8.67 -3.27
C ASN A 94 -3.58 -8.22 -1.92
N ILE A 95 -3.09 -7.12 -1.34
CA ILE A 95 -3.67 -6.53 -0.13
C ILE A 95 -5.11 -6.09 -0.37
N LEU A 96 -5.40 -5.44 -1.51
CA LEU A 96 -6.77 -5.03 -1.86
C LEU A 96 -7.70 -6.24 -2.07
N GLU A 97 -7.22 -7.28 -2.75
CA GLU A 97 -7.97 -8.55 -2.94
C GLU A 97 -8.24 -9.26 -1.62
N PHE A 98 -7.24 -9.29 -0.71
CA PHE A 98 -7.41 -9.80 0.65
C PHE A 98 -8.51 -9.03 1.41
N GLY A 99 -8.60 -7.72 1.22
CA GLY A 99 -9.69 -6.91 1.76
C GLY A 99 -11.07 -7.20 1.19
N ALA A 100 -11.15 -7.39 -0.12
CA ALA A 100 -12.41 -7.70 -0.81
C ALA A 100 -13.00 -9.02 -0.30
N SER A 101 -12.17 -10.06 -0.17
CA SER A 101 -12.61 -11.37 0.35
C SER A 101 -13.18 -11.31 1.78
N LYS A 102 -12.74 -10.34 2.60
CA LYS A 102 -13.33 -10.11 3.92
C LYS A 102 -14.66 -9.38 3.87
N LYS A 103 -14.85 -8.44 2.94
CA LYS A 103 -16.17 -7.80 2.76
C LYS A 103 -17.21 -8.85 2.39
N GLU A 104 -16.85 -9.74 1.46
CA GLU A 104 -17.72 -10.86 1.06
C GLU A 104 -18.01 -11.78 2.24
N ALA A 105 -16.99 -12.23 2.99
CA ALA A 105 -17.18 -13.07 4.17
C ALA A 105 -18.04 -12.41 5.27
N ASN A 106 -17.96 -11.08 5.42
CA ASN A 106 -18.76 -10.36 6.41
C ASN A 106 -20.21 -10.18 5.95
N VAL A 107 -20.46 -10.06 4.64
CA VAL A 107 -21.82 -10.09 4.08
C VAL A 107 -22.45 -11.45 4.39
N PHE A 108 -21.76 -12.57 4.14
CA PHE A 108 -22.30 -13.91 4.42
C PHE A 108 -22.67 -14.14 5.90
N LYS A 109 -21.99 -13.50 6.85
CA LYS A 109 -22.31 -13.62 8.29
C LYS A 109 -23.58 -12.88 8.74
N VAL A 110 -24.08 -11.92 7.94
CA VAL A 110 -25.25 -11.10 8.30
C VAL A 110 -26.57 -11.78 7.87
N TRP A 111 -26.51 -12.81 7.03
CA TRP A 111 -27.68 -13.53 6.50
C TRP A 111 -27.94 -14.88 7.19
N TYR A 112 -27.31 -15.15 8.34
CA TYR A 112 -27.47 -16.38 9.11
C TYR A 112 -27.69 -16.05 10.59
#